data_AF-A0A8C7JBI9-F1
#
_entry.id   AF-A0A8C7JBI9-F1
#
_cell.length_a   1.000
_cell.length_b   1.000
_cell.length_c   1.000
_cell.angle_alpha   90.00
_cell.angle_beta   90.00
_cell.angle_gamma   90.00
#
_symmetry.space_group_name_H-M   'P 1'
#
loop_
_entity.id
_entity.type
_entity.pdbx_description
1 polymer ?
#
loop_
_entity_poly.entity_id
_entity_poly.type
_entity_poly.pdbx_seq_one_letter_code
_entity_poly.pdbx_strand_id
1 'polypeptide(L)'
;MTKCSLVLTCVLWLLSSHRCSVDFQGREAGDMTGAGAEDDIPLGERKTVTDFCYLLDKSKQLFNGLRDLPQYGHKQWQSYFGRTFDVYTKLWKFQQQHRQVLDNRYGLKRWQIGEVASKIGQLYYHYYLRTSETSYLNEAFSFYSAIRQRSYYYQVNKEDRPELVVKKLRYYARYIVVCLLLNKMDLVKVLVKELSEEIEDYTQRFNTEDQLEWNLVLQEVAAFVEADPVVVLNDENTVVFTSNRLQEGGVPQLEQGMVVGQLTLADALIIGNCNNQVKFSELTIDMFRILQALEREPVNLATTTSKPGTLEPSEKPAKRENPHKYLLYKPTFSQLYTFLSASFKELPANSVLLVYLSATGVFPTGRLDYEGPYDFGGVLTNTNRDVVNGETVQKRNQAQKEMHCLHPGDLFPFTRKPLFVIVDSSNSTAYKNFTNLFGQPLVCLLSPTVYPKSMQDQSQRGSLFTLFLYCPLLAFLSVCGLSSLRQGLWEKAEEFLHKVYRDIGQMITRSQAIDQAFLQFYGDEFLRLLLIRFVFCSATLRLHKLFRESRSFPESYPQLPKQDTVESSLLQKHVLELAAMLDVRSLFWDGTLDVNY
;
A
#
# COMPACT_ATOMS: atom_id res chain seq x y z
N MET A 1 12.09 16.73 26.58
CA MET A 1 12.69 16.69 25.24
C MET A 1 12.86 15.24 24.81
N THR A 2 11.73 14.57 24.58
CA THR A 2 11.63 13.14 24.28
C THR A 2 10.26 12.93 23.63
N LYS A 3 10.20 12.90 22.29
CA LYS A 3 9.05 12.47 21.44
C LYS A 3 9.37 12.81 19.98
N CYS A 4 10.16 11.99 19.30
CA CYS A 4 10.27 11.96 17.83
C CYS A 4 10.81 10.57 17.42
N SER A 5 9.97 9.52 17.35
CA SER A 5 10.28 8.29 16.58
C SER A 5 9.14 7.24 16.49
N LEU A 6 7.91 7.57 16.84
CA LEU A 6 6.77 6.78 16.39
C LEU A 6 5.91 7.71 15.53
N VAL A 7 4.87 7.17 14.90
CA VAL A 7 3.65 7.95 14.59
C VAL A 7 3.71 8.49 13.11
N LEU A 8 3.11 7.80 12.12
CA LEU A 8 2.56 8.42 10.90
C LEU A 8 1.19 7.85 10.40
N THR A 9 0.94 6.55 10.44
CA THR A 9 -0.43 5.99 10.59
C THR A 9 -0.89 6.23 12.00
N CYS A 10 0.05 6.16 12.96
CA CYS A 10 -0.17 6.70 14.28
C CYS A 10 -0.18 8.26 14.28
N VAL A 11 0.42 9.08 13.38
CA VAL A 11 0.25 10.59 13.43
C VAL A 11 -1.11 11.02 12.94
N LEU A 12 -1.68 10.34 11.96
CA LEU A 12 -3.06 10.59 11.59
C LEU A 12 -4.07 10.16 12.70
N TRP A 13 -3.61 9.39 13.71
CA TRP A 13 -4.42 8.83 14.80
C TRP A 13 -4.10 9.38 16.23
N LEU A 14 -2.85 9.55 16.66
CA LEU A 14 -2.39 10.01 17.99
C LEU A 14 -2.32 11.53 18.12
N LEU A 15 -2.13 12.28 17.03
CA LEU A 15 -2.42 13.72 17.04
C LEU A 15 -3.94 14.00 17.15
N SER A 16 -4.79 12.97 17.14
CA SER A 16 -6.22 13.08 17.44
C SER A 16 -6.56 13.14 18.94
N SER A 17 -5.61 12.91 19.87
CA SER A 17 -5.95 12.92 21.31
C SER A 17 -4.89 13.44 22.29
N HIS A 18 -3.61 13.62 21.93
CA HIS A 18 -2.61 14.08 22.91
C HIS A 18 -1.99 15.45 22.58
N ARG A 19 -2.86 16.47 22.55
CA ARG A 19 -2.63 17.79 23.19
C ARG A 19 -3.85 18.74 23.17
N CYS A 20 -5.07 18.22 23.02
CA CYS A 20 -6.30 18.97 23.29
C CYS A 20 -7.27 18.10 24.10
N SER A 21 -6.83 17.60 25.26
CA SER A 21 -7.72 17.61 26.43
C SER A 21 -7.60 18.99 27.04
N VAL A 22 -8.10 19.99 26.33
CA VAL A 22 -8.66 21.14 27.02
C VAL A 22 -10.10 20.73 27.20
N ASP A 23 -10.45 20.48 28.45
CA ASP A 23 -11.84 20.40 28.88
C ASP A 23 -12.60 21.50 28.15
N PHE A 24 -13.52 21.11 27.27
CA PHE A 24 -14.66 21.96 26.99
C PHE A 24 -15.51 21.87 28.27
N GLN A 25 -15.05 22.52 29.34
CA GLN A 25 -15.96 23.22 30.21
C GLN A 25 -16.72 24.15 29.27
N GLY A 26 -17.92 23.71 28.88
CA GLY A 26 -18.92 24.65 28.42
C GLY A 26 -18.89 25.79 29.41
N ARG A 27 -18.64 27.00 28.90
CA ARG A 27 -18.55 28.24 29.67
C ARG A 27 -19.37 28.11 30.94
N GLU A 28 -18.68 28.11 32.09
CA GLU A 28 -19.31 28.54 33.32
C GLU A 28 -20.08 29.83 33.01
N ALA A 29 -21.30 29.88 33.53
CA ALA A 29 -22.17 31.03 33.50
C ALA A 29 -21.40 32.26 34.04
N GLY A 30 -20.75 32.99 33.15
CA GLY A 30 -20.15 34.28 33.43
C GLY A 30 -21.21 35.35 33.21
N ASP A 31 -21.74 35.85 34.32
CA ASP A 31 -22.53 37.08 34.49
C ASP A 31 -23.07 37.74 33.21
N MET A 32 -24.33 37.39 32.89
CA MET A 32 -25.20 38.29 32.14
C MET A 32 -25.61 39.46 33.05
N THR A 33 -24.76 40.47 33.16
CA THR A 33 -25.22 41.83 33.47
C THR A 33 -25.57 42.54 32.16
N GLY A 34 -26.74 42.19 31.65
CA GLY A 34 -27.30 42.73 30.41
C GLY A 34 -28.77 42.35 30.33
N ALA A 35 -29.59 42.95 31.19
CA ALA A 35 -31.04 42.81 31.14
C ALA A 35 -31.56 43.28 29.77
N GLY A 36 -32.01 42.35 28.94
CA GLY A 36 -32.67 42.65 27.68
C GLY A 36 -32.75 41.46 26.71
N ALA A 37 -33.91 40.78 26.71
CA ALA A 37 -34.40 39.80 25.72
C ALA A 37 -33.84 38.35 25.80
N GLU A 38 -34.26 37.60 26.82
CA GLU A 38 -34.28 36.11 26.81
C GLU A 38 -35.69 35.53 26.48
N ASP A 39 -36.54 36.30 25.78
CA ASP A 39 -37.89 35.87 25.42
C ASP A 39 -37.97 35.18 24.05
N ASP A 40 -38.61 34.00 24.04
CA ASP A 40 -39.12 33.19 22.92
C ASP A 40 -38.12 32.63 21.89
N ILE A 41 -37.23 31.71 22.31
CA ILE A 41 -36.71 30.70 21.37
C ILE A 41 -37.79 29.63 21.17
N PRO A 42 -38.32 29.41 19.95
CA PRO A 42 -39.30 28.37 19.71
C PRO A 42 -38.79 27.01 20.20
N LEU A 43 -39.59 26.30 20.99
CA LEU A 43 -39.24 24.98 21.55
C LEU A 43 -38.69 24.01 20.49
N GLY A 44 -39.20 24.09 19.25
CA GLY A 44 -38.71 23.31 18.11
C GLY A 44 -37.27 23.63 17.67
N GLU A 45 -36.86 24.90 17.71
CA GLU A 45 -35.49 25.32 17.39
C GLU A 45 -34.51 24.89 18.47
N ARG A 46 -34.88 25.05 19.75
CA ARG A 46 -34.06 24.59 20.89
C ARG A 46 -33.86 23.06 20.87
N LYS A 47 -34.92 22.32 20.54
CA LYS A 47 -34.85 20.86 20.34
C LYS A 47 -33.91 20.51 19.19
N THR A 48 -34.01 21.19 18.06
CA THR A 48 -33.15 20.98 16.88
C THR A 48 -31.66 21.14 17.23
N VAL A 49 -31.30 22.17 17.99
CA VAL A 49 -29.92 22.39 18.44
C VAL A 49 -29.45 21.29 19.39
N THR A 50 -30.32 20.86 20.32
CA THR A 50 -30.02 19.79 21.28
C THR A 50 -29.79 18.45 20.57
N ASP A 51 -30.67 18.10 19.63
CA ASP A 51 -30.56 16.87 18.83
C ASP A 51 -29.29 16.88 17.96
N PHE A 52 -28.92 18.03 17.41
CA PHE A 52 -27.66 18.20 16.67
C PHE A 52 -26.43 17.96 17.56
N CYS A 53 -26.39 18.56 18.75
CA CYS A 53 -25.29 18.36 19.70
C CYS A 53 -25.17 16.89 20.12
N TYR A 54 -26.31 16.23 20.40
CA TYR A 54 -26.35 14.81 20.70
C TYR A 54 -25.77 13.96 19.56
N LEU A 55 -26.18 14.21 18.31
CA LEU A 55 -25.63 13.50 17.14
C LEU A 55 -24.14 13.75 16.98
N LEU A 56 -23.68 14.98 17.20
CA LEU A 56 -22.28 15.35 17.10
C LEU A 56 -21.43 14.59 18.12
N ASP A 57 -21.82 14.60 19.39
CA ASP A 57 -21.05 13.93 20.45
C ASP A 57 -21.10 12.40 20.34
N LYS A 58 -22.25 11.85 19.98
CA LYS A 58 -22.39 10.42 19.67
C LYS A 58 -21.49 10.01 18.49
N SER A 59 -21.41 10.84 17.44
CA SER A 59 -20.56 10.57 16.29
C SER A 59 -19.07 10.57 16.65
N LYS A 60 -18.63 11.49 17.53
CA LYS A 60 -17.25 11.54 18.04
C LYS A 60 -16.93 10.33 18.91
N GLN A 61 -17.83 9.95 19.81
CA GLN A 61 -17.65 8.78 20.69
C GLN A 61 -17.46 7.51 19.86
N LEU A 62 -18.34 7.28 18.88
CA LEU A 62 -18.23 6.13 17.98
C LEU A 62 -16.95 6.20 17.15
N PHE A 63 -16.63 7.36 16.57
CA PHE A 63 -15.42 7.52 15.77
C PHE A 63 -14.16 7.17 16.57
N ASN A 64 -14.07 7.62 17.83
CA ASN A 64 -12.93 7.34 18.70
C ASN A 64 -12.85 5.85 19.07
N GLY A 65 -13.98 5.18 19.29
CA GLY A 65 -13.99 3.75 19.60
C GLY A 65 -13.58 2.85 18.43
N LEU A 66 -13.49 3.37 17.20
CA LEU A 66 -12.86 2.64 16.09
C LEU A 66 -11.37 2.33 16.34
N ARG A 67 -10.71 3.06 17.27
CA ARG A 67 -9.31 2.80 17.67
C ARG A 67 -9.11 1.40 18.21
N ASP A 68 -10.02 1.07 19.11
CA ASP A 68 -9.84 -0.01 20.07
C ASP A 68 -10.26 -1.34 19.44
N LEU A 69 -10.83 -1.26 18.23
CA LEU A 69 -11.13 -2.41 17.41
C LEU A 69 -9.83 -3.05 16.90
N PRO A 70 -9.69 -4.38 17.06
CA PRO A 70 -8.61 -5.11 16.43
C PRO A 70 -8.48 -4.78 14.96
N GLN A 71 -7.24 -4.58 14.51
CA GLN A 71 -6.97 -4.34 13.10
C GLN A 71 -6.98 -5.59 12.24
N TYR A 72 -7.02 -6.75 12.90
CA TYR A 72 -7.10 -8.08 12.33
C TYR A 72 -8.47 -8.69 12.63
N GLY A 73 -8.89 -9.63 11.80
CA GLY A 73 -10.13 -10.37 11.99
C GLY A 73 -11.33 -9.75 11.26
N HIS A 74 -11.94 -10.49 10.35
CA HIS A 74 -12.94 -10.00 9.37
C HIS A 74 -14.30 -9.62 9.99
N LYS A 75 -14.69 -10.17 11.15
CA LYS A 75 -16.08 -10.08 11.66
C LYS A 75 -16.31 -9.11 12.82
N GLN A 76 -15.29 -8.76 13.60
CA GLN A 76 -15.49 -8.06 14.87
C GLN A 76 -15.77 -6.55 14.70
N TRP A 77 -15.22 -5.93 13.65
CA TRP A 77 -15.28 -4.48 13.44
C TRP A 77 -16.50 -4.03 12.61
N GLN A 78 -17.05 -4.88 11.75
CA GLN A 78 -18.05 -4.50 10.74
C GLN A 78 -19.31 -3.85 11.36
N SER A 79 -19.87 -4.44 12.41
CA SER A 79 -21.08 -3.92 13.08
C SER A 79 -20.84 -2.56 13.74
N TYR A 80 -19.63 -2.32 14.25
CA TYR A 80 -19.25 -1.05 14.85
C TYR A 80 -19.08 0.03 13.78
N PHE A 81 -18.44 -0.30 12.64
CA PHE A 81 -18.36 0.59 11.49
C PHE A 81 -19.75 0.95 10.96
N GLY A 82 -20.65 -0.03 10.79
CA GLY A 82 -22.04 0.22 10.35
C GLY A 82 -22.77 1.22 11.24
N ARG A 83 -22.74 1.02 12.56
CA ARG A 83 -23.32 1.99 13.52
C ARG A 83 -22.69 3.38 13.43
N THR A 84 -21.38 3.45 13.20
CA THR A 84 -20.66 4.72 13.07
C THR A 84 -21.09 5.45 11.79
N PHE A 85 -21.15 4.74 10.65
CA PHE A 85 -21.65 5.27 9.38
C PHE A 85 -23.10 5.76 9.50
N ASP A 86 -23.97 5.02 10.18
CA ASP A 86 -25.37 5.41 10.37
C ASP A 86 -25.50 6.74 11.13
N VAL A 87 -24.74 6.92 12.21
CA VAL A 87 -24.77 8.15 13.00
C VAL A 87 -24.20 9.33 12.21
N TYR A 88 -23.09 9.15 11.50
CA TYR A 88 -22.53 10.20 10.65
C TYR A 88 -23.45 10.55 9.47
N THR A 89 -24.12 9.56 8.88
CA THR A 89 -25.11 9.78 7.80
C THR A 89 -26.31 10.57 8.32
N LYS A 90 -26.81 10.24 9.52
CA LYS A 90 -27.87 11.00 10.19
C LYS A 90 -27.43 12.42 10.48
N LEU A 91 -26.24 12.61 11.07
CA LEU A 91 -25.66 13.93 11.36
C LEU A 91 -25.53 14.77 10.09
N TRP A 92 -25.01 14.18 9.00
CA TRP A 92 -24.82 14.85 7.73
C TRP A 92 -26.15 15.31 7.09
N LYS A 93 -27.19 14.47 7.14
CA LYS A 93 -28.53 14.83 6.67
C LYS A 93 -29.19 15.88 7.57
N PHE A 94 -29.05 15.72 8.89
CA PHE A 94 -29.66 16.62 9.88
C PHE A 94 -29.17 18.05 9.69
N GLN A 95 -27.86 18.26 9.52
CA GLN A 95 -27.31 19.60 9.30
C GLN A 95 -27.66 20.21 7.94
N GLN A 96 -28.02 19.41 6.93
CA GLN A 96 -28.55 19.92 5.66
C GLN A 96 -30.00 20.37 5.82
N GLN A 97 -30.84 19.56 6.47
CA GLN A 97 -32.27 19.81 6.65
C GLN A 97 -32.55 21.00 7.58
N HIS A 98 -31.75 21.16 8.63
CA HIS A 98 -31.95 22.18 9.66
C HIS A 98 -30.95 23.34 9.58
N ARG A 99 -30.33 23.57 8.40
CA ARG A 99 -29.25 24.54 8.20
C ARG A 99 -29.54 25.91 8.81
N GLN A 100 -30.70 26.49 8.48
CA GLN A 100 -31.05 27.86 8.90
C GLN A 100 -31.10 28.00 10.42
N VAL A 101 -31.68 27.01 11.11
CA VAL A 101 -31.77 27.01 12.58
C VAL A 101 -30.38 26.85 13.20
N LEU A 102 -29.55 25.96 12.65
CA LEU A 102 -28.19 25.74 13.15
C LEU A 102 -27.27 26.94 12.92
N ASP A 103 -27.42 27.64 11.80
CA ASP A 103 -26.64 28.85 11.52
C ASP A 103 -27.04 29.99 12.49
N ASN A 104 -28.35 30.19 12.72
CA ASN A 104 -28.87 31.30 13.53
C ASN A 104 -28.78 31.08 15.05
N ARG A 105 -28.94 29.84 15.53
CA ARG A 105 -29.04 29.53 16.97
C ARG A 105 -27.82 28.80 17.53
N TYR A 106 -27.30 27.83 16.79
CA TYR A 106 -26.10 27.09 17.21
C TYR A 106 -24.81 27.84 16.81
N GLY A 107 -24.88 28.70 15.78
CA GLY A 107 -23.71 29.38 15.24
C GLY A 107 -22.84 28.47 14.37
N LEU A 108 -23.46 27.52 13.65
CA LEU A 108 -22.75 26.53 12.83
C LEU A 108 -21.86 27.22 11.79
N LYS A 109 -20.56 26.97 11.87
CA LYS A 109 -19.56 27.52 10.94
C LYS A 109 -19.30 26.58 9.78
N ARG A 110 -18.88 27.15 8.64
CA ARG A 110 -18.55 26.37 7.43
C ARG A 110 -17.46 25.33 7.67
N TRP A 111 -16.45 25.67 8.48
CA TRP A 111 -15.36 24.76 8.80
C TRP A 111 -15.82 23.56 9.65
N GLN A 112 -16.87 23.70 10.47
CA GLN A 112 -17.46 22.58 11.22
C GLN A 112 -18.16 21.59 10.28
N ILE A 113 -18.82 22.08 9.22
CA ILE A 113 -19.35 21.21 8.15
C ILE A 113 -18.21 20.48 7.45
N GLY A 114 -17.12 21.20 7.17
CA GLY A 114 -15.90 20.63 6.60
C GLY A 114 -15.29 19.54 7.49
N GLU A 115 -15.31 19.71 8.81
CA GLU A 115 -14.85 18.71 9.77
C GLU A 115 -15.71 17.44 9.73
N VAL A 116 -17.04 17.57 9.71
CA VAL A 116 -17.96 16.43 9.57
C VAL A 116 -17.71 15.71 8.23
N ALA A 117 -17.60 16.45 7.13
CA ALA A 117 -17.28 15.89 5.81
C ALA A 117 -15.93 15.17 5.81
N SER A 118 -14.91 15.76 6.44
CA SER A 118 -13.57 15.18 6.53
C SER A 118 -13.58 13.88 7.35
N LYS A 119 -14.42 13.79 8.39
CA LYS A 119 -14.58 12.58 9.18
C LYS A 119 -15.32 11.48 8.43
N ILE A 120 -16.33 11.81 7.62
CA ILE A 120 -16.99 10.85 6.73
C ILE A 120 -16.01 10.32 5.69
N GLY A 121 -15.23 11.20 5.04
CA GLY A 121 -14.16 10.78 4.13
C GLY A 121 -13.13 9.87 4.83
N GLN A 122 -12.80 10.16 6.09
CA GLN A 122 -11.92 9.31 6.90
C GLN A 122 -12.56 7.94 7.17
N LEU A 123 -13.86 7.85 7.47
CA LEU A 123 -14.55 6.57 7.65
C LEU A 123 -14.50 5.70 6.40
N TYR A 124 -14.75 6.28 5.23
CA TYR A 124 -14.65 5.58 3.95
C TYR A 124 -13.24 5.07 3.68
N TYR A 125 -12.22 5.89 3.94
CA TYR A 125 -10.83 5.46 3.83
C TYR A 125 -10.48 4.32 4.81
N HIS A 126 -10.95 4.38 6.05
CA HIS A 126 -10.74 3.33 7.05
C HIS A 126 -11.43 2.03 6.65
N TYR A 127 -12.61 2.13 6.04
CA TYR A 127 -13.33 0.98 5.52
C TYR A 127 -12.63 0.37 4.30
N TYR A 128 -12.04 1.19 3.42
CA TYR A 128 -11.15 0.71 2.36
C TYR A 128 -9.95 -0.07 2.93
N LEU A 129 -9.27 0.44 3.96
CA LEU A 129 -8.15 -0.29 4.58
C LEU A 129 -8.56 -1.65 5.19
N ARG A 130 -9.84 -1.86 5.47
CA ARG A 130 -10.41 -3.10 6.03
C ARG A 130 -11.02 -4.05 5.00
N THR A 131 -11.26 -3.57 3.78
CA THR A 131 -11.96 -4.35 2.75
C THR A 131 -11.16 -4.45 1.46
N SER A 132 -10.19 -3.55 1.24
CA SER A 132 -9.45 -3.40 -0.01
C SER A 132 -10.32 -3.08 -1.23
N GLU A 133 -11.53 -2.58 -1.00
CA GLU A 133 -12.50 -2.22 -2.02
C GLU A 133 -12.36 -0.75 -2.42
N THR A 134 -11.92 -0.52 -3.65
CA THR A 134 -11.56 0.80 -4.19
C THR A 134 -12.76 1.74 -4.34
N SER A 135 -13.98 1.20 -4.32
CA SER A 135 -15.22 2.00 -4.29
C SER A 135 -15.27 2.92 -3.07
N TYR A 136 -14.92 2.43 -1.88
CA TYR A 136 -14.88 3.25 -0.67
C TYR A 136 -13.75 4.28 -0.71
N LEU A 137 -12.63 3.96 -1.35
CA LEU A 137 -11.57 4.94 -1.57
C LEU A 137 -12.03 6.10 -2.47
N ASN A 138 -12.84 5.83 -3.49
CA ASN A 138 -13.47 6.85 -4.34
C ASN A 138 -14.51 7.69 -3.58
N GLU A 139 -15.26 7.11 -2.64
CA GLU A 139 -16.15 7.88 -1.75
C GLU A 139 -15.34 8.82 -0.85
N ALA A 140 -14.24 8.34 -0.26
CA ALA A 140 -13.33 9.19 0.52
C ALA A 140 -12.81 10.37 -0.31
N PHE A 141 -12.39 10.11 -1.56
CA PHE A 141 -11.98 11.12 -2.52
C PHE A 141 -13.09 12.15 -2.77
N SER A 142 -14.33 11.70 -2.98
CA SER A 142 -15.47 12.56 -3.26
C SER A 142 -15.74 13.54 -2.11
N PHE A 143 -15.69 13.07 -0.86
CA PHE A 143 -15.81 13.93 0.31
C PHE A 143 -14.67 14.95 0.39
N TYR A 144 -13.42 14.51 0.22
CA TYR A 144 -12.28 15.42 0.31
C TYR A 144 -12.25 16.46 -0.82
N SER A 145 -12.61 16.05 -2.04
CA SER A 145 -12.77 16.94 -3.19
C SER A 145 -13.86 17.99 -2.94
N ALA A 146 -15.02 17.58 -2.40
CA ALA A 146 -16.11 18.49 -2.07
C ALA A 146 -15.71 19.53 -1.01
N ILE A 147 -14.84 19.17 -0.05
CA ILE A 147 -14.33 20.11 0.95
C ILE A 147 -13.52 21.23 0.30
N ARG A 148 -12.63 20.88 -0.64
CA ARG A 148 -11.83 21.85 -1.40
C ARG A 148 -12.71 22.73 -2.27
N GLN A 149 -13.56 22.14 -3.10
CA GLN A 149 -14.44 22.84 -4.04
C GLN A 149 -15.38 23.85 -3.35
N ARG A 150 -15.86 23.53 -2.14
CA ARG A 150 -16.75 24.41 -1.36
C ARG A 150 -16.01 25.31 -0.38
N SER A 151 -14.68 25.22 -0.32
CA SER A 151 -13.82 26.03 0.51
C SER A 151 -14.27 26.05 1.99
N TYR A 152 -14.62 24.88 2.55
CA TYR A 152 -15.16 24.83 3.92
C TYR A 152 -14.17 25.39 4.96
N TYR A 153 -12.86 25.29 4.71
CA TYR A 153 -11.82 25.80 5.60
C TYR A 153 -11.37 27.25 5.31
N TYR A 154 -12.00 27.98 4.39
CA TYR A 154 -11.60 29.35 4.05
C TYR A 154 -11.56 30.31 5.26
N GLN A 155 -12.48 30.15 6.20
CA GLN A 155 -12.59 30.99 7.39
C GLN A 155 -11.65 30.57 8.53
N VAL A 156 -11.01 29.40 8.45
CA VAL A 156 -10.14 28.90 9.55
C VAL A 156 -8.98 29.85 9.81
N ASN A 157 -8.37 30.38 8.75
CA ASN A 157 -7.26 31.32 8.86
C ASN A 157 -7.73 32.68 9.44
N LYS A 158 -9.03 32.90 9.68
CA LYS A 158 -9.54 34.15 10.29
C LYS A 158 -9.86 34.00 11.78
N GLU A 159 -9.98 32.78 12.29
CA GLU A 159 -10.39 32.49 13.68
C GLU A 159 -9.21 32.56 14.68
N ASP A 160 -7.97 32.76 14.18
CA ASP A 160 -6.72 32.88 14.97
C ASP A 160 -6.48 31.75 15.99
N ARG A 161 -6.90 30.53 15.63
CA ARG A 161 -6.77 29.34 16.48
C ARG A 161 -5.86 28.31 15.80
N PRO A 162 -4.67 28.00 16.36
CA PRO A 162 -3.73 27.07 15.73
C PRO A 162 -4.31 25.67 15.56
N GLU A 163 -5.12 25.21 16.53
CA GLU A 163 -5.79 23.90 16.49
C GLU A 163 -6.69 23.72 15.25
N LEU A 164 -7.35 24.79 14.79
CA LEU A 164 -8.22 24.73 13.61
C LEU A 164 -7.40 24.64 12.31
N VAL A 165 -6.27 25.35 12.23
CA VAL A 165 -5.35 25.28 11.09
C VAL A 165 -4.76 23.87 11.00
N VAL A 166 -4.36 23.28 12.13
CA VAL A 166 -3.90 21.90 12.19
C VAL A 166 -4.96 20.90 11.67
N LYS A 167 -6.27 21.13 11.91
CA LYS A 167 -7.33 20.30 11.31
C LYS A 167 -7.34 20.40 9.77
N LYS A 168 -7.13 21.60 9.22
CA LYS A 168 -7.02 21.85 7.78
C LYS A 168 -5.79 21.17 7.17
N LEU A 169 -4.62 21.29 7.80
CA LEU A 169 -3.39 20.61 7.36
C LEU A 169 -3.56 19.08 7.33
N ARG A 170 -4.18 18.50 8.37
CA ARG A 170 -4.48 17.06 8.41
C ARG A 170 -5.48 16.63 7.35
N TYR A 171 -6.42 17.50 6.98
CA TYR A 171 -7.33 17.23 5.86
C TYR A 171 -6.54 17.11 4.55
N TYR A 172 -5.63 18.06 4.27
CA TYR A 172 -4.78 18.03 3.08
C TYR A 172 -3.92 16.76 3.02
N ALA A 173 -3.25 16.41 4.12
CA ALA A 173 -2.45 15.18 4.19
C ALA A 173 -3.28 13.93 3.85
N ARG A 174 -4.50 13.81 4.40
CA ARG A 174 -5.41 12.68 4.07
C ARG A 174 -5.87 12.71 2.62
N TYR A 175 -6.13 13.90 2.09
CA TYR A 175 -6.56 14.03 0.71
C TYR A 175 -5.45 13.62 -0.28
N ILE A 176 -4.21 14.01 0.01
CA ILE A 176 -3.02 13.59 -0.75
C ILE A 176 -2.89 12.06 -0.73
N VAL A 177 -2.98 11.41 0.44
CA VAL A 177 -2.92 9.94 0.54
C VAL A 177 -3.97 9.26 -0.34
N VAL A 178 -5.22 9.73 -0.29
CA VAL A 178 -6.29 9.17 -1.13
C VAL A 178 -6.03 9.39 -2.62
N CYS A 179 -5.51 10.55 -3.01
CA CYS A 179 -5.17 10.84 -4.40
C CYS A 179 -4.00 9.98 -4.91
N LEU A 180 -2.98 9.74 -4.07
CA LEU A 180 -1.87 8.82 -4.37
C LEU A 180 -2.39 7.40 -4.60
N LEU A 181 -3.24 6.89 -3.71
CA LEU A 181 -3.80 5.55 -3.85
C LEU A 181 -4.68 5.38 -5.09
N LEU A 182 -5.38 6.45 -5.52
CA LEU A 182 -6.17 6.48 -6.75
C LEU A 182 -5.38 6.86 -8.01
N ASN A 183 -4.04 6.93 -7.94
CA ASN A 183 -3.16 7.34 -9.04
C ASN A 183 -3.52 8.71 -9.66
N LYS A 184 -4.06 9.65 -8.87
CA LYS A 184 -4.42 11.03 -9.31
C LYS A 184 -3.26 12.00 -9.12
N MET A 185 -2.13 11.72 -9.77
CA MET A 185 -0.84 12.39 -9.51
C MET A 185 -0.82 13.89 -9.83
N ASP A 186 -1.54 14.35 -10.85
CA ASP A 186 -1.62 15.80 -11.15
C ASP A 186 -2.26 16.57 -10.00
N LEU A 187 -3.32 16.00 -9.42
CA LEU A 187 -3.97 16.57 -8.25
C LEU A 187 -3.08 16.47 -7.01
N VAL A 188 -2.30 15.40 -6.84
CA VAL A 188 -1.30 15.30 -5.76
C VAL A 188 -0.32 16.46 -5.83
N LYS A 189 0.24 16.77 -7.00
CA LYS A 189 1.18 17.90 -7.18
C LYS A 189 0.55 19.23 -6.76
N VAL A 190 -0.71 19.47 -7.16
CA VAL A 190 -1.47 20.67 -6.76
C VAL A 190 -1.67 20.71 -5.23
N LEU A 191 -2.11 19.61 -4.62
CA LEU A 191 -2.38 19.55 -3.19
C LEU A 191 -1.13 19.67 -2.33
N VAL A 192 0.02 19.16 -2.79
CA VAL A 192 1.31 19.32 -2.09
C VAL A 192 1.74 20.79 -2.07
N LYS A 193 1.57 21.49 -3.20
CA LYS A 193 1.84 22.93 -3.26
C LYS A 193 0.93 23.70 -2.31
N GLU A 194 -0.38 23.45 -2.35
CA GLU A 194 -1.34 24.08 -1.43
C GLU A 194 -1.00 23.76 0.04
N LEU A 195 -0.61 22.53 0.36
CA LEU A 195 -0.20 22.16 1.73
C LEU A 195 1.07 22.90 2.17
N SER A 196 2.04 23.10 1.27
CA SER A 196 3.25 23.89 1.55
C SER A 196 2.90 25.33 1.93
N GLU A 197 2.07 25.99 1.11
CA GLU A 197 1.61 27.36 1.35
C GLU A 197 0.89 27.47 2.71
N GLU A 198 0.03 26.51 3.05
CA GLU A 198 -0.68 26.51 4.33
C GLU A 198 0.24 26.23 5.55
N ILE A 199 1.29 25.43 5.39
CA ILE A 199 2.29 25.19 6.46
C ILE A 199 3.14 26.43 6.68
N GLU A 200 3.53 27.12 5.61
CA GLU A 200 4.27 28.39 5.67
C GLU A 200 3.47 29.45 6.43
N ASP A 201 2.21 29.66 6.04
CA ASP A 201 1.28 30.58 6.72
C ASP A 201 1.08 30.21 8.20
N TYR A 202 0.88 28.92 8.50
CA TYR A 202 0.72 28.43 9.87
C TYR A 202 1.96 28.72 10.73
N THR A 203 3.14 28.42 10.19
CA THR A 203 4.42 28.61 10.88
C THR A 203 4.70 30.08 11.16
N GLN A 204 4.54 30.94 10.14
CA GLN A 204 4.79 32.37 10.28
C GLN A 204 3.89 33.01 11.33
N ARG A 205 2.64 32.53 11.43
CA ARG A 205 1.63 33.11 12.31
C ARG A 205 1.72 32.65 13.75
N PHE A 206 2.04 31.37 14.00
CA PHE A 206 1.96 30.79 15.34
C PHE A 206 3.32 30.38 15.94
N ASN A 207 4.42 30.42 15.18
CA ASN A 207 5.78 30.09 15.63
C ASN A 207 5.83 28.79 16.47
N THR A 208 5.40 27.68 15.89
CA THR A 208 5.10 26.44 16.60
C THR A 208 6.23 25.41 16.54
N GLU A 209 6.40 24.64 17.62
CA GLU A 209 7.41 23.57 17.71
C GLU A 209 7.17 22.41 16.71
N ASP A 210 5.94 22.27 16.21
CA ASP A 210 5.54 21.21 15.25
C ASP A 210 5.89 21.51 13.78
N GLN A 211 6.51 22.67 13.50
CA GLN A 211 6.98 23.01 12.14
C GLN A 211 7.90 21.93 11.55
N LEU A 212 8.81 21.39 12.36
CA LEU A 212 9.74 20.35 11.90
C LEU A 212 8.98 19.09 11.45
N GLU A 213 7.91 18.71 12.15
CA GLU A 213 7.08 17.55 11.78
C GLU A 213 6.35 17.79 10.46
N TRP A 214 5.79 18.98 10.25
CA TRP A 214 5.11 19.35 9.01
C TRP A 214 6.06 19.44 7.81
N ASN A 215 7.27 19.98 8.02
CA ASN A 215 8.31 19.99 6.99
C ASN A 215 8.75 18.57 6.62
N LEU A 216 8.89 17.67 7.60
CA LEU A 216 9.16 16.26 7.34
C LEU A 216 8.04 15.62 6.52
N VAL A 217 6.77 15.93 6.80
CA VAL A 217 5.63 15.46 6.00
C VAL A 217 5.74 15.92 4.54
N LEU A 218 6.07 17.19 4.28
CA LEU A 218 6.26 17.69 2.92
C LEU A 218 7.43 16.99 2.20
N GLN A 219 8.56 16.81 2.89
CA GLN A 219 9.72 16.10 2.36
C GLN A 219 9.39 14.64 2.03
N GLU A 220 8.66 13.95 2.91
CA GLU A 220 8.19 12.59 2.69
C GLU A 220 7.30 12.50 1.44
N VAL A 221 6.33 13.40 1.28
CA VAL A 221 5.45 13.39 0.09
C VAL A 221 6.23 13.69 -1.19
N ALA A 222 7.09 14.71 -1.17
CA ALA A 222 7.88 15.08 -2.33
C ALA A 222 8.78 13.91 -2.78
N ALA A 223 9.51 13.31 -1.83
CA ALA A 223 10.33 12.14 -2.09
C ALA A 223 9.51 10.95 -2.61
N PHE A 224 8.28 10.76 -2.10
CA PHE A 224 7.38 9.69 -2.53
C PHE A 224 6.87 9.88 -3.96
N VAL A 225 6.52 11.11 -4.35
CA VAL A 225 6.06 11.47 -5.70
C VAL A 225 7.20 11.33 -6.73
N GLU A 226 8.44 11.57 -6.31
CA GLU A 226 9.64 11.47 -7.15
C GLU A 226 10.36 10.11 -7.04
N ALA A 227 9.74 9.13 -6.38
CA ALA A 227 10.35 7.83 -6.13
C ALA A 227 10.45 6.96 -7.38
N ASP A 228 9.64 7.21 -8.42
CA ASP A 228 9.74 6.46 -9.66
C ASP A 228 11.01 6.83 -10.44
N PRO A 229 11.81 5.84 -10.87
CA PRO A 229 13.11 6.09 -11.47
C PRO A 229 13.03 6.61 -12.92
N VAL A 230 11.89 6.41 -13.58
CA VAL A 230 11.69 6.76 -15.00
C VAL A 230 10.34 7.44 -15.17
N VAL A 231 10.30 8.50 -15.99
CA VAL A 231 9.05 9.21 -16.33
C VAL A 231 8.62 8.93 -17.77
N VAL A 232 7.32 8.77 -18.01
CA VAL A 232 6.77 8.67 -19.36
C VAL A 232 6.33 10.05 -19.81
N LEU A 233 6.73 10.47 -21.01
CA LEU A 233 6.46 11.80 -21.56
C LEU A 233 5.60 11.71 -22.82
N ASN A 234 4.53 12.50 -22.89
CA ASN A 234 3.77 12.68 -24.12
C ASN A 234 4.53 13.57 -25.14
N ASP A 235 3.89 13.86 -26.27
CA ASP A 235 4.47 14.71 -27.32
C ASP A 235 4.71 16.16 -26.87
N GLU A 236 3.97 16.62 -25.85
CA GLU A 236 4.09 17.94 -25.24
C GLU A 236 5.13 17.99 -24.10
N ASN A 237 5.91 16.92 -23.88
CA ASN A 237 6.86 16.77 -22.76
C ASN A 237 6.21 16.84 -21.36
N THR A 238 4.93 16.55 -21.26
CA THR A 238 4.25 16.42 -19.96
C THR A 238 4.30 14.98 -19.48
N VAL A 239 4.40 14.79 -18.16
CA VAL A 239 4.49 13.46 -17.54
C VAL A 239 3.12 12.77 -17.60
N VAL A 240 3.09 11.57 -18.16
CA VAL A 240 1.93 10.69 -18.21
C VAL A 240 2.07 9.63 -17.15
N PHE A 241 1.02 9.43 -16.34
CA PHE A 241 0.97 8.39 -15.33
C PHE A 241 0.13 7.22 -15.82
N THR A 242 0.75 6.03 -15.87
CA THR A 242 0.08 4.78 -16.20
C THR A 242 -0.25 4.01 -14.93
N SER A 243 -1.42 3.38 -14.91
CA SER A 243 -1.81 2.54 -13.80
C SER A 243 -1.32 1.11 -14.04
N ASN A 244 -0.72 0.52 -13.00
CA ASN A 244 -0.20 -0.85 -13.03
C ASN A 244 -1.12 -1.84 -12.27
N ARG A 245 -2.36 -1.42 -12.00
CA ARG A 245 -3.41 -2.29 -11.45
C ARG A 245 -3.82 -3.32 -12.50
N LEU A 246 -4.45 -4.39 -12.04
CA LEU A 246 -4.92 -5.46 -12.91
C LEU A 246 -6.08 -4.97 -13.80
N GLN A 247 -5.79 -4.80 -15.09
CA GLN A 247 -6.78 -4.48 -16.12
C GLN A 247 -7.53 -5.75 -16.58
N GLU A 248 -8.75 -5.57 -17.07
CA GLU A 248 -9.50 -6.66 -17.71
C GLU A 248 -8.78 -7.13 -18.96
N GLY A 249 -8.41 -8.42 -19.01
CA GLY A 249 -7.61 -8.99 -20.10
C GLY A 249 -6.10 -8.71 -20.01
N GLY A 250 -5.61 -7.99 -18.98
CA GLY A 250 -4.19 -7.67 -18.81
C GLY A 250 -3.30 -8.85 -18.38
N VAL A 251 -3.88 -10.01 -18.11
CA VAL A 251 -3.17 -11.25 -17.76
C VAL A 251 -3.43 -12.31 -18.82
N PRO A 252 -2.41 -13.07 -19.26
CA PRO A 252 -2.60 -14.18 -20.19
C PRO A 252 -3.73 -15.10 -19.74
N GLN A 253 -4.71 -15.35 -20.62
CA GLN A 253 -5.84 -16.24 -20.30
C GLN A 253 -5.37 -17.70 -20.19
N LEU A 254 -6.12 -18.51 -19.42
CA LEU A 254 -5.86 -19.96 -19.39
C LEU A 254 -6.34 -20.57 -20.72
N GLU A 255 -5.52 -21.42 -21.33
CA GLU A 255 -5.90 -22.18 -22.52
C GLU A 255 -6.97 -23.23 -22.16
N GLN A 256 -7.87 -23.49 -23.11
CA GLN A 256 -8.97 -24.43 -22.90
C GLN A 256 -8.42 -25.85 -22.66
N GLY A 257 -8.88 -26.51 -21.59
CA GLY A 257 -8.40 -27.83 -21.18
C GLY A 257 -7.16 -27.83 -20.29
N MET A 258 -6.60 -26.65 -19.96
CA MET A 258 -5.53 -26.55 -18.96
C MET A 258 -6.04 -26.93 -17.56
N VAL A 259 -5.29 -27.82 -16.91
CA VAL A 259 -5.53 -28.20 -15.51
C VAL A 259 -4.58 -27.40 -14.63
N VAL A 260 -5.07 -26.30 -14.07
CA VAL A 260 -4.40 -25.50 -13.05
C VAL A 260 -5.19 -25.55 -11.75
N GLY A 261 -4.57 -25.15 -10.63
CA GLY A 261 -5.26 -25.11 -9.34
C GLY A 261 -6.43 -24.13 -9.35
N GLN A 262 -7.44 -24.43 -8.54
CA GLN A 262 -8.61 -23.57 -8.32
C GLN A 262 -8.44 -22.66 -7.09
N LEU A 263 -7.19 -22.35 -6.75
CA LEU A 263 -6.88 -21.50 -5.61
C LEU A 263 -7.17 -20.04 -5.94
N THR A 264 -7.65 -19.30 -4.95
CA THR A 264 -7.96 -17.86 -5.07
C THR A 264 -7.16 -17.07 -4.04
N LEU A 265 -6.54 -15.97 -4.44
CA LEU A 265 -5.87 -15.08 -3.50
C LEU A 265 -6.94 -14.34 -2.67
N ALA A 266 -7.03 -14.66 -1.39
CA ALA A 266 -8.03 -14.06 -0.50
C ALA A 266 -7.42 -13.00 0.42
N ASP A 267 -6.28 -13.30 1.03
CA ASP A 267 -5.60 -12.42 1.99
C ASP A 267 -4.15 -12.17 1.57
N ALA A 268 -3.67 -10.95 1.75
CA ALA A 268 -2.28 -10.56 1.57
C ALA A 268 -1.79 -9.74 2.77
N LEU A 269 -0.68 -10.14 3.38
CA LEU A 269 0.07 -9.31 4.32
C LEU A 269 1.22 -8.65 3.56
N ILE A 270 1.26 -7.32 3.60
CA ILE A 270 2.28 -6.49 2.94
C ILE A 270 3.10 -5.82 4.05
N ILE A 271 4.33 -6.28 4.23
CA ILE A 271 5.22 -5.84 5.31
C ILE A 271 6.34 -4.96 4.73
N GLY A 272 6.52 -3.77 5.30
CA GLY A 272 7.64 -2.88 5.01
C GLY A 272 8.46 -2.61 6.27
N ASN A 273 9.68 -3.15 6.33
CA ASN A 273 10.65 -2.98 7.41
C ASN A 273 12.09 -2.78 6.90
N CYS A 274 12.24 -2.28 5.67
CA CYS A 274 13.51 -1.78 5.16
C CYS A 274 13.88 -0.45 5.84
N ASN A 275 15.15 -0.27 6.16
CA ASN A 275 15.64 0.99 6.71
C ASN A 275 15.75 2.05 5.61
N ASN A 276 15.45 3.30 5.98
CA ASN A 276 15.59 4.53 5.18
C ASN A 276 14.72 4.64 3.90
N GLN A 277 14.07 3.56 3.45
CA GLN A 277 13.21 3.60 2.26
C GLN A 277 12.17 4.73 2.33
N VAL A 278 12.01 5.43 1.20
CA VAL A 278 11.02 6.49 1.03
C VAL A 278 9.64 5.99 1.42
N LYS A 279 8.96 6.79 2.25
CA LYS A 279 7.63 6.51 2.75
C LYS A 279 6.81 7.79 2.82
N PHE A 280 5.50 7.60 2.83
CA PHE A 280 4.57 8.63 3.23
C PHE A 280 3.39 7.98 3.97
N SER A 281 3.00 8.52 5.13
CA SER A 281 1.90 7.94 5.94
C SER A 281 2.13 6.49 6.39
N GLU A 282 3.39 6.14 6.71
CA GLU A 282 3.86 4.75 6.99
C GLU A 282 3.63 3.77 5.83
N LEU A 283 3.32 4.25 4.63
CA LEU A 283 3.33 3.43 3.43
C LEU A 283 4.68 3.64 2.74
N THR A 284 5.51 2.60 2.70
CA THR A 284 6.75 2.67 1.90
C THR A 284 6.43 2.53 0.42
N ILE A 285 7.35 2.98 -0.45
CA ILE A 285 7.15 2.88 -1.90
C ILE A 285 6.95 1.41 -2.35
N ASP A 286 7.66 0.47 -1.74
CA ASP A 286 7.51 -0.95 -2.05
C ASP A 286 6.15 -1.50 -1.60
N MET A 287 5.69 -1.12 -0.39
CA MET A 287 4.34 -1.47 0.06
C MET A 287 3.28 -0.91 -0.87
N PHE A 288 3.43 0.35 -1.32
CA PHE A 288 2.54 0.98 -2.28
C PHE A 288 2.51 0.24 -3.62
N ARG A 289 3.68 -0.11 -4.17
CA ARG A 289 3.80 -0.86 -5.42
C ARG A 289 3.09 -2.22 -5.35
N ILE A 290 3.33 -2.99 -4.30
CA ILE A 290 2.64 -4.29 -4.12
C ILE A 290 1.14 -4.12 -3.85
N LEU A 291 0.74 -3.11 -3.07
CA LEU A 291 -0.68 -2.77 -2.85
C LEU A 291 -1.40 -2.53 -4.19
N GLN A 292 -0.82 -1.72 -5.07
CA GLN A 292 -1.37 -1.42 -6.40
C GLN A 292 -1.36 -2.64 -7.32
N ALA A 293 -0.31 -3.47 -7.27
CA ALA A 293 -0.22 -4.71 -8.06
C ALA A 293 -1.29 -5.76 -7.68
N LEU A 294 -1.80 -5.68 -6.45
CA LEU A 294 -2.84 -6.56 -5.90
C LEU A 294 -4.22 -5.89 -5.87
N GLU A 295 -4.46 -4.94 -6.77
CA GLU A 295 -5.75 -4.30 -7.00
C GLU A 295 -6.13 -4.33 -8.47
N ARG A 296 -7.43 -4.50 -8.75
CA ARG A 296 -8.02 -4.29 -10.07
C ARG A 296 -8.19 -2.81 -10.35
N GLU A 297 -8.26 -2.47 -11.63
CA GLU A 297 -8.70 -1.15 -12.04
C GLU A 297 -10.09 -0.82 -11.45
N PRO A 298 -10.28 0.37 -10.85
CA PRO A 298 -11.59 0.77 -10.39
C PRO A 298 -12.57 0.85 -11.57
N VAL A 299 -13.66 0.09 -11.50
CA VAL A 299 -14.74 0.20 -12.50
C VAL A 299 -15.46 1.51 -12.28
N ASN A 300 -15.41 2.42 -13.26
CA ASN A 300 -16.24 3.62 -13.25
C ASN A 300 -17.71 3.20 -13.44
N LEU A 301 -18.46 3.10 -12.34
CA LEU A 301 -19.89 2.76 -12.34
C LEU A 301 -20.75 3.75 -13.15
N ALA A 302 -20.22 4.92 -13.51
CA ALA A 302 -20.90 5.91 -14.33
C ALA A 302 -21.04 5.50 -15.81
N THR A 303 -20.12 4.71 -16.35
CA THR A 303 -20.08 4.36 -17.80
C THR A 303 -20.91 3.13 -18.17
N THR A 304 -21.46 2.39 -17.21
CA THR A 304 -22.24 1.16 -17.49
C THR A 304 -23.75 1.41 -17.65
N THR A 305 -24.22 2.66 -17.68
CA THR A 305 -25.66 2.98 -17.81
C THR A 305 -26.12 3.32 -19.23
N SER A 306 -25.28 3.19 -20.26
CA SER A 306 -25.70 3.47 -21.64
C SER A 306 -25.43 2.30 -22.60
N LYS A 307 -26.38 1.36 -22.65
CA LYS A 307 -26.85 0.67 -23.87
C LYS A 307 -28.09 -0.17 -23.53
N PRO A 308 -29.31 0.34 -23.73
CA PRO A 308 -30.51 -0.49 -23.69
C PRO A 308 -30.59 -1.29 -25.00
N GLY A 309 -30.42 -2.62 -24.93
CA GLY A 309 -30.75 -3.51 -26.03
C GLY A 309 -29.70 -4.58 -26.33
N THR A 310 -29.68 -5.65 -25.54
CA THR A 310 -29.50 -7.04 -26.00
C THR A 310 -29.76 -7.97 -24.81
N LEU A 311 -30.82 -8.77 -24.90
CA LEU A 311 -31.17 -9.79 -23.92
C LEU A 311 -30.38 -11.05 -24.24
N GLU A 312 -29.24 -11.23 -23.58
CA GLU A 312 -28.60 -12.53 -23.38
C GLU A 312 -28.58 -12.78 -21.87
N PRO A 313 -28.90 -14.00 -21.39
CA PRO A 313 -28.76 -14.34 -19.97
C PRO A 313 -27.27 -14.53 -19.66
N SER A 314 -26.51 -13.44 -19.66
CA SER A 314 -25.18 -13.41 -19.05
C SER A 314 -25.39 -13.74 -17.59
N GLU A 315 -24.89 -14.89 -17.15
CA GLU A 315 -24.50 -15.10 -15.76
C GLU A 315 -23.84 -13.81 -15.30
N LYS A 316 -24.34 -13.20 -14.21
CA LYS A 316 -23.69 -12.02 -13.64
C LYS A 316 -22.22 -12.42 -13.45
N PRO A 317 -21.25 -11.77 -14.12
CA PRO A 317 -19.87 -12.11 -13.91
C PRO A 317 -19.64 -12.00 -12.40
N ALA A 318 -19.26 -13.12 -11.78
CA ALA A 318 -18.99 -13.16 -10.34
C ALA A 318 -18.09 -11.95 -10.06
N LYS A 319 -18.60 -11.02 -9.24
CA LYS A 319 -17.93 -9.76 -8.98
C LYS A 319 -16.53 -10.12 -8.45
N ARG A 320 -15.50 -9.94 -9.28
CA ARG A 320 -14.15 -10.39 -8.94
C ARG A 320 -13.59 -9.38 -7.93
N GLU A 321 -13.72 -9.70 -6.65
CA GLU A 321 -13.28 -8.86 -5.54
C GLU A 321 -11.75 -8.79 -5.49
N ASN A 322 -11.22 -7.71 -4.92
CA ASN A 322 -9.79 -7.62 -4.63
C ASN A 322 -9.45 -8.50 -3.42
N PRO A 323 -8.23 -9.07 -3.34
CA PRO A 323 -7.79 -9.72 -2.11
C PRO A 323 -7.75 -8.69 -0.97
N HIS A 324 -8.11 -9.12 0.23
CA HIS A 324 -7.98 -8.33 1.44
C HIS A 324 -6.50 -8.12 1.77
N LYS A 325 -6.11 -6.88 2.12
CA LYS A 325 -4.71 -6.49 2.33
C LYS A 325 -4.49 -5.93 3.72
N TYR A 326 -3.54 -6.50 4.45
CA TYR A 326 -3.01 -5.96 5.70
C TYR A 326 -1.70 -5.23 5.41
N LEU A 327 -1.64 -3.93 5.73
CA LEU A 327 -0.45 -3.10 5.57
C LEU A 327 0.27 -2.97 6.92
N LEU A 328 1.46 -3.54 7.04
CA LEU A 328 2.24 -3.56 8.29
C LEU A 328 3.57 -2.84 8.09
N TYR A 329 3.66 -1.60 8.57
CA TYR A 329 4.89 -0.83 8.57
C TYR A 329 5.68 -1.06 9.86
N LYS A 330 6.93 -1.49 9.72
CA LYS A 330 7.84 -1.84 10.80
C LYS A 330 7.15 -2.60 11.95
N PRO A 331 6.46 -3.72 11.66
CA PRO A 331 5.78 -4.47 12.71
C PRO A 331 6.80 -5.14 13.63
N THR A 332 6.47 -5.23 14.91
CA THR A 332 7.15 -6.18 15.81
C THR A 332 6.85 -7.61 15.39
N PHE A 333 7.71 -8.56 15.80
CA PHE A 333 7.47 -9.98 15.60
C PHE A 333 6.08 -10.41 16.10
N SER A 334 5.69 -9.99 17.30
CA SER A 334 4.38 -10.33 17.89
C SER A 334 3.21 -9.77 17.09
N GLN A 335 3.30 -8.53 16.60
CA GLN A 335 2.28 -7.96 15.72
C GLN A 335 2.18 -8.78 14.43
N LEU A 336 3.29 -8.98 13.72
CA LEU A 336 3.31 -9.74 12.47
C LEU A 336 2.70 -11.13 12.66
N TYR A 337 3.10 -11.86 13.69
CA TYR A 337 2.62 -13.21 13.98
C TYR A 337 1.12 -13.23 14.33
N THR A 338 0.62 -12.18 15.00
CA THR A 338 -0.82 -12.01 15.29
C THR A 338 -1.64 -11.88 14.01
N PHE A 339 -1.19 -11.06 13.05
CA PHE A 339 -1.86 -10.91 11.77
C PHE A 339 -1.80 -12.20 10.93
N LEU A 340 -0.64 -12.88 10.89
CA LEU A 340 -0.52 -14.19 10.22
C LEU A 340 -1.50 -15.21 10.81
N SER A 341 -1.59 -15.29 12.13
CA SER A 341 -2.51 -16.20 12.83
C SER A 341 -3.97 -15.87 12.55
N ALA A 342 -4.34 -14.58 12.57
CA ALA A 342 -5.69 -14.14 12.27
C ALA A 342 -6.09 -14.46 10.82
N SER A 343 -5.26 -14.10 9.84
CA SER A 343 -5.48 -14.44 8.44
C SER A 343 -5.57 -15.93 8.22
N PHE A 344 -4.64 -16.72 8.77
CA PHE A 344 -4.67 -18.18 8.65
C PHE A 344 -5.97 -18.79 9.19
N LYS A 345 -6.46 -18.31 10.34
CA LYS A 345 -7.70 -18.78 10.95
C LYS A 345 -8.91 -18.49 10.07
N GLU A 346 -8.95 -17.32 9.44
CA GLU A 346 -10.11 -16.84 8.69
C GLU A 346 -10.04 -17.15 7.19
N LEU A 347 -8.89 -17.60 6.69
CA LEU A 347 -8.68 -17.95 5.29
C LEU A 347 -9.68 -19.03 4.85
N PRO A 348 -10.51 -18.77 3.81
CA PRO A 348 -11.46 -19.75 3.29
C PRO A 348 -10.78 -21.03 2.76
N ALA A 349 -11.60 -22.06 2.51
CA ALA A 349 -11.13 -23.24 1.79
C ALA A 349 -10.76 -22.86 0.35
N ASN A 350 -9.72 -23.50 -0.21
CA ASN A 350 -9.19 -23.21 -1.55
C ASN A 350 -8.75 -21.74 -1.75
N SER A 351 -8.33 -21.08 -0.67
CA SER A 351 -7.78 -19.73 -0.72
C SER A 351 -6.30 -19.69 -0.33
N VAL A 352 -5.62 -18.66 -0.81
CA VAL A 352 -4.19 -18.43 -0.63
C VAL A 352 -3.98 -17.27 0.32
N LEU A 353 -3.02 -17.44 1.23
CA LEU A 353 -2.42 -16.35 1.98
C LEU A 353 -1.14 -15.91 1.26
N LEU A 354 -1.07 -14.65 0.85
CA LEU A 354 0.17 -14.04 0.36
C LEU A 354 0.88 -13.29 1.48
N VAL A 355 2.20 -13.47 1.60
CA VAL A 355 3.04 -12.74 2.56
C VAL A 355 4.17 -12.07 1.79
N TYR A 356 4.11 -10.75 1.68
CA TYR A 356 5.17 -9.94 1.08
C TYR A 356 6.03 -9.30 2.19
N LEU A 357 7.33 -9.56 2.16
CA LEU A 357 8.31 -9.11 3.14
C LEU A 357 9.36 -8.23 2.46
N SER A 358 9.24 -6.90 2.56
CA SER A 358 10.34 -5.97 2.25
C SER A 358 11.03 -5.61 3.55
N ALA A 359 12.16 -6.25 3.86
CA ALA A 359 12.80 -6.10 5.16
C ALA A 359 14.32 -6.34 5.14
N THR A 360 15.03 -5.68 6.06
CA THR A 360 16.47 -5.85 6.25
C THR A 360 16.79 -7.31 6.67
N GLY A 361 17.78 -7.95 6.05
CA GLY A 361 18.15 -9.32 6.36
C GLY A 361 18.88 -9.45 7.69
N VAL A 362 18.59 -10.52 8.42
CA VAL A 362 19.31 -10.95 9.63
C VAL A 362 20.08 -12.22 9.28
N PHE A 363 21.40 -12.18 9.43
CA PHE A 363 22.30 -13.27 9.05
C PHE A 363 22.63 -14.17 10.25
N PRO A 364 23.00 -15.44 10.03
CA PRO A 364 23.37 -16.38 11.09
C PRO A 364 24.56 -15.89 11.93
N THR A 365 24.50 -16.11 13.24
CA THR A 365 25.62 -15.86 14.17
C THR A 365 26.34 -17.17 14.50
N GLY A 366 27.23 -17.65 13.61
CA GLY A 366 28.09 -18.82 13.86
C GLY A 366 27.97 -19.95 12.83
N ARG A 367 28.91 -20.90 12.87
CA ARG A 367 28.85 -22.15 12.10
C ARG A 367 28.17 -23.21 12.98
N LEU A 368 27.05 -23.76 12.53
CA LEU A 368 26.35 -24.85 13.21
C LEU A 368 26.42 -26.10 12.35
N ASP A 369 26.67 -27.25 12.98
CA ASP A 369 26.73 -28.57 12.32
C ASP A 369 25.34 -29.09 11.90
N TYR A 370 24.26 -28.37 12.25
CA TYR A 370 22.87 -28.69 11.89
C TYR A 370 22.23 -27.47 11.20
N GLU A 371 21.85 -27.63 9.93
CA GLU A 371 21.19 -26.59 9.12
C GLU A 371 19.66 -26.71 9.23
N GLY A 372 19.12 -26.32 10.38
CA GLY A 372 17.68 -26.17 10.55
C GLY A 372 17.16 -24.86 9.93
N PRO A 373 15.84 -24.73 9.73
CA PRO A 373 15.20 -23.55 9.14
C PRO A 373 15.27 -22.28 10.01
N TYR A 374 15.84 -22.39 11.21
CA TYR A 374 16.15 -21.25 12.10
C TYR A 374 17.64 -20.90 12.08
N ASP A 375 18.48 -21.64 11.36
CA ASP A 375 19.93 -21.46 11.33
C ASP A 375 20.38 -20.60 10.14
N PHE A 376 19.51 -20.36 9.16
CA PHE A 376 19.76 -19.48 8.02
C PHE A 376 19.54 -17.98 8.32
N GLY A 377 19.17 -17.64 9.55
CA GLY A 377 18.68 -16.30 9.91
C GLY A 377 17.29 -16.05 9.31
N GLY A 378 17.02 -14.82 8.91
CA GLY A 378 15.72 -14.44 8.36
C GLY A 378 15.61 -12.95 8.05
N VAL A 379 14.45 -12.36 8.29
CA VAL A 379 14.23 -10.92 8.11
C VAL A 379 13.96 -10.22 9.43
N LEU A 380 14.49 -9.00 9.56
CA LEU A 380 14.35 -8.17 10.75
C LEU A 380 12.88 -7.79 10.96
N THR A 381 12.45 -7.78 12.22
CA THR A 381 11.21 -7.18 12.72
C THR A 381 11.55 -6.03 13.67
N ASN A 382 10.59 -5.15 13.93
CA ASN A 382 10.84 -3.98 14.77
C ASN A 382 10.99 -4.36 16.25
N THR A 383 11.88 -3.66 16.96
CA THR A 383 12.20 -3.91 18.37
C THR A 383 11.46 -2.97 19.33
N ASN A 384 10.69 -2.01 18.83
CA ASN A 384 10.04 -0.92 19.59
C ASN A 384 10.98 -0.07 20.46
N ARG A 385 12.30 -0.31 20.43
CA ARG A 385 13.31 0.47 21.13
C ARG A 385 13.99 1.35 20.10
N ASP A 386 13.88 2.66 20.30
CA ASP A 386 14.55 3.67 19.47
C ASP A 386 16.02 3.27 19.30
N VAL A 387 16.40 2.97 18.06
CA VAL A 387 17.80 2.78 17.69
C VAL A 387 18.43 4.18 17.66
N VAL A 388 18.56 4.81 18.82
CA VAL A 388 19.29 6.08 18.98
C VAL A 388 20.79 5.84 18.78
N ASN A 389 21.28 4.60 18.87
CA ASN A 389 22.68 4.26 18.61
C ASN A 389 22.77 2.90 17.88
N GLY A 390 22.96 2.95 16.56
CA GLY A 390 23.16 1.79 15.69
C GLY A 390 24.39 0.92 16.02
N GLU A 391 25.23 1.36 16.95
CA GLU A 391 26.47 0.67 17.33
C GLU A 391 26.32 -0.25 18.57
N THR A 392 25.26 -0.09 19.35
CA THR A 392 25.14 -0.80 20.65
C THR A 392 24.40 -2.13 20.63
N VAL A 393 23.75 -2.52 19.52
CA VAL A 393 23.00 -3.79 19.44
C VAL A 393 23.93 -4.99 19.24
N GLN A 394 25.17 -4.80 18.78
CA GLN A 394 26.12 -5.88 18.51
C GLN A 394 26.79 -6.50 19.75
N LYS A 395 26.47 -6.04 20.97
CA LYS A 395 27.07 -6.54 22.23
C LYS A 395 26.11 -7.35 23.11
N ARG A 396 25.03 -7.91 22.58
CA ARG A 396 24.22 -8.91 23.31
C ARG A 396 24.72 -10.32 23.01
N ASN A 397 24.84 -11.13 24.06
CA ASN A 397 25.40 -12.50 24.07
C ASN A 397 25.17 -13.27 22.75
N GLN A 398 26.26 -13.61 22.06
CA GLN A 398 26.30 -14.41 20.82
C GLN A 398 25.75 -15.86 20.96
N ALA A 399 25.23 -16.22 22.13
CA ALA A 399 24.71 -17.56 22.41
C ALA A 399 23.24 -17.75 22.00
N GLN A 400 22.48 -16.67 21.77
CA GLN A 400 21.05 -16.73 21.46
C GLN A 400 20.76 -16.14 20.07
N LYS A 401 19.81 -16.73 19.35
CA LYS A 401 19.33 -16.20 18.06
C LYS A 401 18.57 -14.88 18.26
N GLU A 402 18.54 -14.05 17.22
CA GLU A 402 17.87 -12.74 17.26
C GLU A 402 16.35 -12.91 17.50
N MET A 403 15.86 -12.35 18.59
CA MET A 403 14.45 -12.41 18.98
C MET A 403 13.55 -11.63 18.03
N HIS A 404 14.08 -10.55 17.45
CA HIS A 404 13.35 -9.69 16.52
C HIS A 404 13.62 -10.08 15.06
N CYS A 405 13.67 -11.38 14.77
CA CYS A 405 13.86 -11.92 13.44
C CYS A 405 12.71 -12.90 13.12
N LEU A 406 12.06 -12.70 11.98
CA LEU A 406 11.18 -13.71 11.41
C LEU A 406 12.06 -14.70 10.63
N HIS A 407 12.18 -15.92 11.12
CA HIS A 407 12.93 -16.98 10.45
C HIS A 407 12.00 -17.77 9.50
N PRO A 408 12.55 -18.48 8.50
CA PRO A 408 11.76 -19.41 7.67
C PRO A 408 10.96 -20.42 8.50
N GLY A 409 11.55 -20.93 9.59
CA GLY A 409 10.90 -21.88 10.50
C GLY A 409 9.62 -21.35 11.17
N ASP A 410 9.52 -20.04 11.38
CA ASP A 410 8.33 -19.39 11.96
C ASP A 410 7.12 -19.44 11.02
N LEU A 411 7.32 -19.75 9.73
CA LEU A 411 6.24 -19.86 8.75
C LEU A 411 5.62 -21.27 8.67
N PHE A 412 6.25 -22.31 9.22
CA PHE A 412 5.71 -23.67 9.18
C PHE A 412 4.31 -23.84 9.80
N PRO A 413 3.93 -23.13 10.88
CA PRO A 413 2.55 -23.16 11.36
C PRO A 413 1.53 -22.87 10.26
N PHE A 414 1.87 -21.94 9.36
CA PHE A 414 1.00 -21.40 8.32
C PHE A 414 1.07 -22.17 6.99
N THR A 415 2.06 -23.05 6.78
CA THR A 415 2.11 -23.96 5.61
C THR A 415 1.11 -25.12 5.68
N ARG A 416 0.19 -25.11 6.66
CA ARG A 416 -1.00 -25.98 6.71
C ARG A 416 -2.12 -25.55 5.76
N LYS A 417 -1.97 -24.39 5.13
CA LYS A 417 -2.84 -23.89 4.05
C LYS A 417 -1.95 -23.40 2.89
N PRO A 418 -2.49 -23.24 1.68
CA PRO A 418 -1.75 -22.66 0.56
C PRO A 418 -1.13 -21.31 0.91
N LEU A 419 0.19 -21.23 0.81
CA LEU A 419 0.98 -20.05 1.22
C LEU A 419 1.87 -19.59 0.05
N PHE A 420 1.79 -18.30 -0.27
CA PHE A 420 2.63 -17.67 -1.29
C PHE A 420 3.48 -16.58 -0.62
N VAL A 421 4.79 -16.71 -0.66
CA VAL A 421 5.71 -15.80 0.04
C VAL A 421 6.55 -15.04 -0.98
N ILE A 422 6.72 -13.74 -0.76
CA ILE A 422 7.65 -12.91 -1.54
C ILE A 422 8.59 -12.27 -0.54
N VAL A 423 9.89 -12.53 -0.67
CA VAL A 423 10.91 -12.02 0.24
C VAL A 423 11.87 -11.11 -0.51
N ASP A 424 11.78 -9.82 -0.21
CA ASP A 424 12.67 -8.78 -0.70
C ASP A 424 13.60 -8.34 0.42
N SER A 425 14.80 -8.94 0.44
CA SER A 425 15.74 -8.81 1.54
C SER A 425 17.16 -9.16 1.12
N SER A 426 18.15 -8.56 1.80
CA SER A 426 19.55 -8.95 1.70
C SER A 426 19.84 -10.38 2.19
N ASN A 427 18.90 -11.01 2.91
CA ASN A 427 18.95 -12.43 3.29
C ASN A 427 17.73 -13.22 2.78
N SER A 428 17.18 -12.85 1.62
CA SER A 428 16.02 -13.53 1.01
C SER A 428 16.25 -15.04 0.83
N THR A 429 17.48 -15.44 0.50
CA THR A 429 17.87 -16.85 0.28
C THR A 429 17.74 -17.73 1.52
N ALA A 430 17.54 -17.17 2.72
CA ALA A 430 17.20 -17.97 3.90
C ALA A 430 15.90 -18.77 3.70
N TYR A 431 14.99 -18.28 2.85
CA TYR A 431 13.69 -18.86 2.57
C TYR A 431 13.68 -19.82 1.37
N LYS A 432 14.87 -20.21 0.87
CA LYS A 432 14.98 -21.12 -0.28
C LYS A 432 14.78 -22.60 0.07
N ASN A 433 14.82 -22.94 1.35
CA ASN A 433 14.80 -24.32 1.84
C ASN A 433 13.64 -24.51 2.82
N PHE A 434 12.50 -24.94 2.32
CA PHE A 434 11.39 -25.38 3.17
C PHE A 434 11.27 -26.89 3.13
N THR A 435 10.97 -27.49 4.28
CA THR A 435 10.51 -28.88 4.33
C THR A 435 9.00 -28.88 4.12
N ASN A 436 8.50 -29.66 3.15
CA ASN A 436 7.06 -29.82 2.96
C ASN A 436 6.48 -30.74 4.06
N LEU A 437 6.06 -30.14 5.18
CA LEU A 437 5.57 -30.86 6.36
C LEU A 437 4.09 -31.27 6.27
N PHE A 438 3.28 -30.60 5.43
CA PHE A 438 1.81 -30.74 5.43
C PHE A 438 1.21 -31.06 4.06
N GLY A 439 2.02 -31.18 3.01
CA GLY A 439 1.56 -31.50 1.65
C GLY A 439 0.78 -30.36 0.96
N GLN A 440 0.73 -29.17 1.55
CA GLN A 440 0.08 -28.00 0.97
C GLN A 440 1.06 -27.24 0.06
N PRO A 441 0.57 -26.56 -0.98
CA PRO A 441 1.42 -25.77 -1.86
C PRO A 441 2.06 -24.61 -1.12
N LEU A 442 3.36 -24.43 -1.37
CA LEU A 442 4.15 -23.31 -0.91
C LEU A 442 5.00 -22.84 -2.10
N VAL A 443 4.90 -21.56 -2.45
CA VAL A 443 5.83 -20.91 -3.38
C VAL A 443 6.46 -19.72 -2.67
N CYS A 444 7.78 -19.59 -2.75
CA CYS A 444 8.54 -18.42 -2.33
C CYS A 444 9.24 -17.78 -3.53
N LEU A 445 9.06 -16.48 -3.72
CA LEU A 445 9.81 -15.66 -4.67
C LEU A 445 10.83 -14.80 -3.91
N LEU A 446 12.11 -14.96 -4.22
CA LEU A 446 13.21 -14.41 -3.42
C LEU A 446 13.97 -13.37 -4.26
N SER A 447 14.15 -12.17 -3.74
CA SER A 447 14.93 -11.12 -4.39
C SER A 447 16.41 -11.52 -4.52
N PRO A 448 17.16 -10.89 -5.44
CA PRO A 448 18.62 -10.88 -5.36
C PRO A 448 19.10 -10.44 -3.96
N THR A 449 20.19 -11.03 -3.49
CA THR A 449 20.84 -10.63 -2.22
C THR A 449 22.00 -9.65 -2.45
N VAL A 450 22.46 -9.51 -3.69
CA VAL A 450 23.53 -8.59 -4.10
C VAL A 450 23.12 -7.82 -5.36
N TYR A 451 23.04 -6.50 -5.26
CA TYR A 451 22.83 -5.61 -6.41
C TYR A 451 24.15 -4.94 -6.84
N PRO A 452 24.31 -4.56 -8.13
CA PRO A 452 25.42 -3.75 -8.58
C PRO A 452 25.52 -2.43 -7.79
N LYS A 453 26.74 -1.94 -7.53
CA LYS A 453 26.97 -0.73 -6.70
C LYS A 453 26.16 0.48 -7.17
N SER A 454 26.10 0.72 -8.48
CA SER A 454 25.33 1.83 -9.07
C SER A 454 23.83 1.80 -8.75
N MET A 455 23.27 0.63 -8.38
CA MET A 455 21.87 0.46 -8.01
C MET A 455 21.65 0.43 -6.50
N GLN A 456 22.69 0.17 -5.69
CA GLN A 456 22.58 0.19 -4.23
C GLN A 456 22.25 1.60 -3.71
N ASP A 457 22.79 2.63 -4.35
CA ASP A 457 22.52 4.04 -4.01
C ASP A 457 21.06 4.44 -4.24
N GLN A 458 20.35 3.72 -5.11
CA GLN A 458 18.93 3.96 -5.43
C GLN A 458 17.96 3.20 -4.52
N SER A 459 18.46 2.37 -3.60
CA SER A 459 17.62 1.54 -2.69
C SER A 459 16.61 2.33 -1.85
N GLN A 460 16.86 3.63 -1.63
CA GLN A 460 15.92 4.53 -0.96
C GLN A 460 14.61 4.70 -1.74
N ARG A 461 14.66 4.62 -3.08
CA ARG A 461 13.51 4.75 -4.00
C ARG A 461 12.77 3.43 -4.25
N GLY A 462 13.01 2.44 -3.39
CA GLY A 462 12.37 1.13 -3.48
C GLY A 462 13.29 0.06 -4.06
N SER A 463 12.88 -1.19 -3.92
CA SER A 463 13.62 -2.32 -4.44
C SER A 463 13.40 -2.50 -5.93
N LEU A 464 14.47 -2.80 -6.67
CA LEU A 464 14.40 -3.17 -8.07
C LEU A 464 13.57 -4.45 -8.27
N PHE A 465 13.68 -5.42 -7.37
CA PHE A 465 12.90 -6.65 -7.45
C PHE A 465 11.40 -6.36 -7.36
N THR A 466 11.00 -5.56 -6.38
CA THR A 466 9.61 -5.11 -6.23
C THR A 466 9.15 -4.26 -7.41
N LEU A 467 10.02 -3.42 -7.98
CA LEU A 467 9.72 -2.65 -9.19
C LEU A 467 9.40 -3.58 -10.38
N PHE A 468 10.13 -4.68 -10.56
CA PHE A 468 9.79 -5.68 -11.58
C PHE A 468 8.45 -6.37 -11.31
N LEU A 469 8.15 -6.73 -10.05
CA LEU A 469 6.86 -7.35 -9.71
C LEU A 469 5.67 -6.39 -9.89
N TYR A 470 5.92 -5.08 -9.82
CA TYR A 470 4.93 -4.03 -10.01
C TYR A 470 4.76 -3.61 -11.48
N CYS A 471 5.85 -3.23 -12.14
CA CYS A 471 5.88 -2.74 -13.52
C CYS A 471 7.20 -3.17 -14.20
N PRO A 472 7.23 -4.32 -14.89
CA PRO A 472 8.44 -4.83 -15.54
C PRO A 472 9.08 -3.89 -16.55
N LEU A 473 8.29 -3.11 -17.29
CA LEU A 473 8.82 -2.14 -18.25
C LEU A 473 9.57 -1.02 -17.54
N LEU A 474 8.98 -0.46 -16.47
CA LEU A 474 9.61 0.58 -15.67
C LEU A 474 10.92 0.09 -15.03
N ALA A 475 10.90 -1.15 -14.52
CA ALA A 475 12.09 -1.79 -13.96
C ALA A 475 13.18 -2.03 -15.02
N PHE A 476 12.80 -2.49 -16.21
CA PHE A 476 13.71 -2.71 -17.34
C PHE A 476 14.39 -1.40 -17.77
N LEU A 477 13.62 -0.31 -17.90
CA LEU A 477 14.15 1.01 -18.23
C LEU A 477 15.11 1.53 -17.15
N SER A 478 14.74 1.36 -15.88
CA SER A 478 15.57 1.72 -14.73
C SER A 478 16.90 0.96 -14.71
N VAL A 479 16.88 -0.35 -15.01
CA VAL A 479 18.08 -1.18 -15.08
C VAL A 479 19.00 -0.75 -16.21
N CYS A 480 18.42 -0.33 -17.33
CA CYS A 480 19.15 0.18 -18.48
C CYS A 480 19.65 1.64 -18.31
N GLY A 481 19.38 2.28 -17.16
CA GLY A 481 19.83 3.64 -16.87
C GLY A 481 19.06 4.74 -17.60
N LEU A 482 17.86 4.45 -18.10
CA LEU A 482 17.00 5.44 -18.75
C LEU A 482 16.17 6.19 -17.70
N SER A 483 16.13 7.52 -17.78
CA SER A 483 15.35 8.37 -16.87
C SER A 483 13.99 8.80 -17.42
N SER A 484 13.77 8.66 -18.73
CA SER A 484 12.50 9.00 -19.37
C SER A 484 12.25 8.20 -20.65
N LEU A 485 10.99 8.00 -21.00
CA LEU A 485 10.57 7.37 -22.26
C LEU A 485 9.41 8.12 -22.91
N ARG A 486 9.36 8.17 -24.25
CA ARG A 486 8.21 8.71 -25.00
C ARG A 486 7.01 7.77 -24.89
N GLN A 487 5.82 8.34 -24.73
CA GLN A 487 4.57 7.59 -24.58
C GLN A 487 4.33 6.60 -25.74
N GLY A 488 4.52 7.02 -26.99
CA GLY A 488 4.32 6.12 -28.12
C GLY A 488 5.30 4.93 -28.18
N LEU A 489 6.49 5.06 -27.56
CA LEU A 489 7.45 3.94 -27.44
C LEU A 489 7.12 3.07 -26.22
N TRP A 490 6.64 3.69 -25.13
CA TRP A 490 6.12 2.98 -23.96
C TRP A 490 4.99 2.02 -24.37
N GLU A 491 3.98 2.51 -25.09
CA GLU A 491 2.82 1.71 -25.51
C GLU A 491 3.22 0.51 -26.38
N LYS A 492 4.17 0.72 -27.31
CA LYS A 492 4.72 -0.38 -28.14
C LYS A 492 5.49 -1.42 -27.32
N ALA A 493 6.30 -0.97 -26.37
CA ALA A 493 7.07 -1.85 -25.50
C ALA A 493 6.15 -2.63 -24.54
N GLU A 494 5.08 -2.00 -24.07
CA GLU A 494 4.06 -2.64 -23.23
C GLU A 494 3.25 -3.68 -24.01
N GLU A 495 2.84 -3.38 -25.25
CA GLU A 495 2.21 -4.35 -26.15
C GLU A 495 3.11 -5.56 -26.42
N PHE A 496 4.39 -5.30 -26.66
CA PHE A 496 5.38 -6.37 -26.83
C PHE A 496 5.51 -7.22 -25.56
N LEU A 497 5.57 -6.61 -24.37
CA LEU A 497 5.62 -7.34 -23.10
C LEU A 497 4.39 -8.20 -22.87
N HIS A 498 3.19 -7.78 -23.29
CA HIS A 498 2.00 -8.62 -23.22
C HIS A 498 2.13 -9.91 -24.05
N LYS A 499 2.85 -9.87 -25.18
CA LYS A 499 3.21 -11.08 -25.94
C LYS A 499 4.18 -11.95 -25.14
N VAL A 500 5.24 -11.36 -24.60
CA VAL A 500 6.23 -12.07 -23.78
C VAL A 500 5.57 -12.75 -22.57
N TYR A 501 4.58 -12.11 -21.94
CA TYR A 501 3.85 -12.69 -20.82
C TYR A 501 3.06 -13.94 -21.21
N ARG A 502 2.46 -13.98 -22.41
CA ARG A 502 1.80 -15.19 -22.91
C ARG A 502 2.80 -16.32 -23.12
N ASP A 503 3.95 -16.01 -23.69
CA ASP A 503 5.01 -17.00 -23.96
C ASP A 503 5.59 -17.56 -22.65
N ILE A 504 5.89 -16.70 -21.66
CA ILE A 504 6.27 -17.11 -20.30
C ILE A 504 5.19 -17.99 -19.68
N GLY A 505 3.92 -17.60 -19.83
CA GLY A 505 2.81 -18.37 -19.31
C GLY A 505 2.76 -19.80 -19.87
N GLN A 506 2.96 -19.96 -21.17
CA GLN A 506 3.05 -21.27 -21.82
C GLN A 506 4.25 -22.08 -21.33
N MET A 507 5.40 -21.43 -21.10
CA MET A 507 6.58 -22.09 -20.54
C MET A 507 6.30 -22.64 -19.14
N ILE A 508 5.60 -21.86 -18.29
CA ILE A 508 5.25 -22.27 -16.93
C ILE A 508 4.28 -23.47 -16.93
N THR A 509 3.35 -23.54 -17.89
CA THR A 509 2.27 -24.53 -17.83
C THR A 509 2.49 -25.76 -18.68
N ARG A 510 3.45 -25.77 -19.60
CA ARG A 510 3.75 -26.92 -20.46
C ARG A 510 4.93 -27.76 -19.97
N SER A 511 5.84 -27.19 -19.18
CA SER A 511 6.99 -27.94 -18.68
C SER A 511 6.57 -28.92 -17.58
N GLN A 512 6.90 -30.20 -17.76
CA GLN A 512 6.69 -31.24 -16.74
C GLN A 512 7.70 -31.15 -15.59
N ALA A 513 8.79 -30.39 -15.77
CA ALA A 513 9.81 -30.18 -14.74
C ALA A 513 9.39 -29.14 -13.68
N ILE A 514 8.34 -28.36 -13.95
CA ILE A 514 7.85 -27.34 -13.03
C ILE A 514 7.05 -28.02 -11.91
N ASP A 515 7.40 -27.66 -10.67
CA ASP A 515 6.72 -28.18 -9.49
C ASP A 515 5.22 -27.82 -9.51
N GLN A 516 4.39 -28.79 -9.15
CA GLN A 516 2.93 -28.67 -9.12
C GLN A 516 2.45 -27.50 -8.23
N ALA A 517 3.23 -27.09 -7.22
CA ALA A 517 2.91 -25.93 -6.40
C ALA A 517 2.72 -24.66 -7.24
N PHE A 518 3.55 -24.43 -8.26
CA PHE A 518 3.39 -23.27 -9.16
C PHE A 518 2.07 -23.33 -9.93
N LEU A 519 1.72 -24.50 -10.47
CA LEU A 519 0.47 -24.72 -11.21
C LEU A 519 -0.77 -24.56 -10.32
N GLN A 520 -0.65 -24.88 -9.02
CA GLN A 520 -1.74 -24.69 -8.07
C GLN A 520 -2.06 -23.21 -7.84
N PHE A 521 -1.06 -22.33 -7.83
CA PHE A 521 -1.24 -20.88 -7.70
C PHE A 521 -1.55 -20.17 -9.02
N TYR A 522 -1.18 -20.77 -10.15
CA TYR A 522 -1.30 -20.16 -11.49
C TYR A 522 -2.75 -19.89 -11.93
N GLY A 523 -3.75 -20.53 -11.31
CA GLY A 523 -5.16 -20.27 -11.59
C GLY A 523 -5.64 -18.87 -11.16
N ASP A 524 -5.00 -18.28 -10.16
CA ASP A 524 -5.33 -16.93 -9.68
C ASP A 524 -4.66 -15.85 -10.55
N GLU A 525 -5.42 -14.82 -10.96
CA GLU A 525 -4.91 -13.81 -11.88
C GLU A 525 -3.75 -12.98 -11.32
N PHE A 526 -3.78 -12.65 -10.02
CA PHE A 526 -2.73 -11.87 -9.38
C PHE A 526 -1.47 -12.70 -9.20
N LEU A 527 -1.60 -13.92 -8.68
CA LEU A 527 -0.46 -14.81 -8.47
C LEU A 527 0.20 -15.21 -9.80
N ARG A 528 -0.62 -15.51 -10.82
CA ARG A 528 -0.14 -15.76 -12.18
C ARG A 528 0.67 -14.60 -12.74
N LEU A 529 0.16 -13.37 -12.61
CA LEU A 529 0.87 -12.20 -13.07
C LEU A 529 2.19 -12.00 -12.33
N LEU A 530 2.21 -12.17 -11.01
CA LEU A 530 3.43 -12.09 -10.19
C LEU A 530 4.47 -13.13 -10.62
N LEU A 531 4.05 -14.38 -10.91
CA LEU A 531 4.93 -15.44 -11.41
C LEU A 531 5.53 -15.09 -12.77
N ILE A 532 4.71 -14.58 -13.71
CA ILE A 532 5.18 -14.16 -15.03
C ILE A 532 6.20 -13.02 -14.91
N ARG A 533 5.88 -12.00 -14.11
CA ARG A 533 6.77 -10.85 -13.86
C ARG A 533 8.07 -11.28 -13.18
N PHE A 534 8.02 -12.25 -12.27
CA PHE A 534 9.19 -12.85 -11.64
C PHE A 534 10.11 -13.55 -12.65
N VAL A 535 9.55 -14.35 -13.56
CA VAL A 535 10.34 -15.04 -14.60
C VAL A 535 11.00 -14.02 -15.53
N PHE A 536 10.27 -12.98 -15.94
CA PHE A 536 10.82 -11.89 -16.76
C PHE A 536 11.93 -11.11 -16.03
N CYS A 537 11.75 -10.82 -14.73
CA CYS A 537 12.76 -10.22 -13.87
C CYS A 537 14.05 -11.06 -13.86
N SER A 538 13.93 -12.35 -13.55
CA SER A 538 15.09 -13.25 -13.48
C SER A 538 15.83 -13.32 -14.81
N ALA A 539 15.12 -13.45 -15.93
CA ALA A 539 15.75 -13.48 -17.25
C ALA A 539 16.44 -12.16 -17.58
N THR A 540 15.78 -11.02 -17.36
CA THR A 540 16.37 -9.69 -17.62
C THR A 540 17.67 -9.50 -16.85
N LEU A 541 17.67 -9.82 -15.55
CA LEU A 541 18.85 -9.67 -14.71
C LEU A 541 19.98 -10.63 -15.14
N ARG A 542 19.66 -11.86 -15.55
CA ARG A 542 20.67 -12.84 -16.03
C ARG A 542 21.37 -12.43 -17.32
N LEU A 543 20.67 -11.77 -18.26
CA LEU A 543 21.29 -11.30 -19.51
C LEU A 543 22.05 -9.98 -19.35
N HIS A 544 21.73 -9.16 -18.35
CA HIS A 544 22.27 -7.81 -18.24
C HIS A 544 23.73 -7.81 -17.74
N LYS A 545 24.64 -7.14 -18.46
CA LYS A 545 26.10 -7.18 -18.24
C LYS A 545 26.58 -6.74 -16.86
N LEU A 546 25.77 -5.95 -16.13
CA LEU A 546 26.06 -5.50 -14.76
C LEU A 546 25.85 -6.59 -13.70
N PHE A 547 25.00 -7.59 -13.96
CA PHE A 547 24.64 -8.62 -12.99
C PHE A 547 25.45 -9.88 -13.34
N ARG A 548 26.50 -10.15 -12.55
CA ARG A 548 27.47 -11.23 -12.86
C ARG A 548 27.52 -12.32 -11.81
N GLU A 549 27.16 -12.00 -10.57
CA GLU A 549 27.18 -12.97 -9.48
C GLU A 549 25.88 -13.76 -9.46
N SER A 550 25.95 -15.05 -9.08
CA SER A 550 24.75 -15.88 -8.88
C SER A 550 23.77 -15.27 -7.87
N ARG A 551 24.29 -14.57 -6.86
CA ARG A 551 23.52 -13.82 -5.84
C ARG A 551 22.82 -12.57 -6.36
N SER A 552 23.13 -12.16 -7.59
CA SER A 552 22.50 -11.03 -8.27
C SER A 552 21.24 -11.41 -9.05
N PHE A 553 20.83 -12.68 -8.99
CA PHE A 553 19.62 -13.16 -9.62
C PHE A 553 18.56 -13.53 -8.56
N PRO A 554 17.27 -13.28 -8.85
CA PRO A 554 16.20 -13.75 -8.00
C PRO A 554 16.10 -15.27 -8.09
N GLU A 555 15.72 -15.88 -6.97
CA GLU A 555 15.55 -17.32 -6.81
C GLU A 555 14.13 -17.65 -6.34
N SER A 556 13.76 -18.94 -6.40
CA SER A 556 12.44 -19.40 -5.95
C SER A 556 12.55 -20.69 -5.15
N TYR A 557 11.54 -20.94 -4.31
CA TYR A 557 11.25 -22.25 -3.75
C TYR A 557 9.82 -22.65 -4.12
N PRO A 558 9.56 -23.84 -4.68
CA PRO A 558 10.55 -24.76 -5.24
C PRO A 558 11.38 -24.08 -6.34
N GLN A 559 12.55 -24.63 -6.65
CA GLN A 559 13.42 -24.05 -7.67
C GLN A 559 12.77 -24.19 -9.05
N LEU A 560 12.62 -23.08 -9.78
CA LEU A 560 12.18 -23.13 -11.17
C LEU A 560 13.26 -23.79 -12.05
N PRO A 561 12.88 -24.70 -12.97
CA PRO A 561 13.81 -25.30 -13.93
C PRO A 561 14.40 -24.22 -14.84
N LYS A 562 15.67 -23.86 -14.63
CA LYS A 562 16.25 -22.66 -15.25
C LYS A 562 16.22 -22.71 -16.77
N GLN A 563 16.65 -23.83 -17.36
CA GLN A 563 16.74 -24.00 -18.82
C GLN A 563 15.37 -23.92 -19.51
N ASP A 564 14.32 -24.42 -18.86
CA ASP A 564 12.95 -24.37 -19.40
C ASP A 564 12.23 -23.05 -19.12
N THR A 565 12.78 -22.21 -18.22
CA THR A 565 12.16 -20.96 -17.76
C THR A 565 13.08 -19.75 -17.97
N VAL A 566 13.79 -19.34 -16.93
CA VAL A 566 14.52 -18.06 -16.85
C VAL A 566 15.75 -17.97 -17.77
N GLU A 567 16.26 -19.11 -18.24
CA GLU A 567 17.40 -19.22 -19.17
C GLU A 567 16.99 -19.73 -20.56
N SER A 568 15.69 -19.86 -20.83
CA SER A 568 15.19 -20.29 -22.15
C SER A 568 15.65 -19.35 -23.27
N SER A 569 16.07 -19.93 -24.39
CA SER A 569 16.51 -19.20 -25.59
C SER A 569 15.42 -18.28 -26.15
N LEU A 570 14.15 -18.68 -26.03
CA LEU A 570 13.01 -17.86 -26.44
C LEU A 570 12.94 -16.57 -25.60
N LEU A 571 13.04 -16.71 -24.28
CA LEU A 571 12.96 -15.57 -23.36
C LEU A 571 14.19 -14.66 -23.49
N GLN A 572 15.38 -15.22 -23.69
CA GLN A 572 16.58 -14.45 -24.02
C GLN A 572 16.37 -13.59 -25.27
N LYS A 573 15.81 -14.17 -26.35
CA LYS A 573 15.49 -13.43 -27.57
C LYS A 573 14.51 -12.28 -27.31
N HIS A 574 13.47 -12.50 -26.51
CA HIS A 574 12.51 -11.45 -26.15
C HIS A 574 13.14 -10.30 -25.37
N VAL A 575 14.01 -10.61 -24.40
CA VAL A 575 14.76 -9.58 -23.65
C VAL A 575 15.62 -8.75 -24.60
N LEU A 576 16.33 -9.37 -25.54
CA LEU A 576 17.17 -8.69 -26.53
C LEU A 576 16.36 -7.88 -27.56
N GLU A 577 15.16 -8.34 -27.93
CA GLU A 577 14.24 -7.63 -28.81
C GLU A 577 13.67 -6.38 -28.14
N LEU A 578 13.25 -6.48 -26.87
CA LEU A 578 12.86 -5.31 -26.07
C LEU A 578 14.02 -4.33 -25.91
N ALA A 579 15.23 -4.84 -25.63
CA ALA A 579 16.43 -4.01 -25.51
C ALA A 579 16.74 -3.28 -26.83
N ALA A 580 16.55 -3.94 -27.98
CA ALA A 580 16.74 -3.32 -29.30
C ALA A 580 15.66 -2.27 -29.59
N MET A 581 14.40 -2.51 -29.23
CA MET A 581 13.31 -1.53 -29.34
C MET A 581 13.60 -0.24 -28.57
N LEU A 582 14.29 -0.37 -27.43
CA LEU A 582 14.63 0.73 -26.53
C LEU A 582 16.05 1.28 -26.73
N ASP A 583 16.77 0.85 -27.78
CA ASP A 583 18.14 1.25 -28.11
C ASP A 583 19.18 1.02 -26.97
N VAL A 584 18.99 -0.06 -26.20
CA VAL A 584 19.84 -0.43 -25.06
C VAL A 584 20.39 -1.87 -25.17
N ARG A 585 20.34 -2.47 -26.37
CA ARG A 585 20.83 -3.83 -26.62
C ARG A 585 22.29 -4.04 -26.20
N SER A 586 23.12 -3.00 -26.33
CA SER A 586 24.55 -3.05 -25.95
C SER A 586 24.80 -3.38 -24.48
N LEU A 587 23.80 -3.22 -23.59
CA LEU A 587 23.88 -3.55 -22.17
C LEU A 587 23.68 -5.04 -21.87
N PHE A 588 23.26 -5.83 -22.86
CA PHE A 588 22.94 -7.25 -22.71
C PHE A 588 23.94 -8.14 -23.46
N TRP A 589 24.07 -9.38 -23.02
CA TRP A 589 24.86 -10.40 -23.71
C TRP A 589 24.10 -10.96 -24.92
N ASP A 590 24.76 -10.97 -26.09
CA ASP A 590 24.18 -11.46 -27.36
C ASP A 590 24.52 -12.95 -27.65
N GLY A 591 25.34 -13.59 -26.82
CA GLY A 591 25.72 -15.00 -26.95
C GLY A 591 24.83 -15.92 -26.12
N THR A 592 24.66 -17.17 -26.55
CA THR A 592 24.20 -18.24 -25.67
C THR A 592 25.05 -18.22 -24.42
N LEU A 593 24.44 -18.08 -23.23
CA LEU A 593 25.13 -18.23 -21.95
C LEU A 593 25.82 -19.59 -21.97
N ASP A 594 27.12 -19.62 -22.26
CA ASP A 594 27.91 -20.84 -22.14
C ASP A 594 27.80 -21.29 -20.69
N VAL A 595 27.16 -22.43 -20.51
CA VAL A 595 26.92 -23.09 -19.24
C VAL A 595 28.29 -23.51 -18.68
N ASN A 596 28.95 -22.60 -17.98
CA ASN A 596 30.10 -22.88 -17.13
C ASN A 596 30.14 -21.85 -15.99
N TYR A 597 29.24 -22.03 -15.02
CA TYR A 597 29.39 -21.52 -13.65
C TYR A 597 28.87 -22.56 -12.66
#